data_AF-A0A7X8MJS6-F1
#
_entry.id   AF-A0A7X8MJS6-F1
#
_cell.length_a   1.000
_cell.length_b   1.000
_cell.length_c   1.000
_cell.angle_alpha   90.00
_cell.angle_beta   90.00
_cell.angle_gamma   90.00
#
_symmetry.space_group_name_H-M   'P 1'
#
loop_
_entity.id
_entity.type
_entity.pdbx_description
1 polymer ?
#
loop_
_entity_poly.entity_id
_entity_poly.type
_entity_poly.pdbx_seq_one_letter_code
_entity_poly.pdbx_strand_id
1 'polypeptide(L)'
;DNLLAMTGELSVQGKVRPVGGILSKIDAARRVGVKKIIIPADNWMATLDSISDVEIIAVRDLDEVLDQAFVDGHKRVTSYSSEYRWHGHKHLAGLIAPETDI
;
A
#
# COMPACT_ATOMS: atom_id res chain seq x y z
N ASP A 1 -14.71 -0.33 2.98
CA ASP A 1 -15.45 0.09 1.77
C ASP A 1 -14.52 -0.01 0.57
N ASN A 2 -15.01 -0.24 -0.65
CA ASN A 2 -14.17 -0.46 -1.84
C ASN A 2 -14.10 0.80 -2.72
N LEU A 3 -13.94 1.98 -2.09
CA LEU A 3 -13.97 3.28 -2.77
C LEU A 3 -12.58 3.81 -3.14
N LEU A 4 -11.56 2.95 -3.06
CA LEU A 4 -10.17 3.26 -3.39
C LEU A 4 -9.78 2.57 -4.70
N ALA A 5 -9.14 3.31 -5.60
CA ALA A 5 -8.50 2.76 -6.79
C ALA A 5 -7.00 3.04 -6.78
N MET A 6 -6.22 2.21 -7.48
CA MET A 6 -4.78 2.43 -7.66
C MET A 6 -4.39 2.16 -9.11
N THR A 7 -3.40 2.91 -9.60
CA THR A 7 -2.69 2.57 -10.84
C THR A 7 -1.19 2.79 -10.69
N GLY A 8 -0.39 2.02 -11.43
CA GLY A 8 1.06 2.02 -11.35
C GLY A 8 1.63 0.66 -11.76
N GLU A 9 2.89 0.64 -12.16
CA GLU A 9 3.64 -0.61 -12.33
C GLU A 9 4.44 -0.91 -11.05
N LEU A 10 4.42 -2.15 -10.56
CA LEU A 10 5.17 -2.54 -9.36
C LEU A 10 6.47 -3.25 -9.75
N SER A 11 7.61 -2.76 -9.25
CA SER A 11 8.89 -3.45 -9.39
C SER A 11 9.09 -4.52 -8.31
N VAL A 12 9.96 -5.49 -8.57
CA VAL A 12 10.37 -6.51 -7.56
C VAL A 12 11.00 -5.87 -6.31
N GLN A 13 11.58 -4.69 -6.45
CA GLN A 13 12.14 -3.91 -5.34
C GLN A 13 11.08 -3.10 -4.59
N GLY A 14 9.80 -3.27 -4.91
CA GLY A 14 8.69 -2.57 -4.27
C GLY A 14 8.48 -1.14 -4.74
N LYS A 15 9.09 -0.69 -5.85
CA LYS A 15 8.89 0.67 -6.38
C LYS A 15 7.64 0.75 -7.26
N VAL A 16 6.88 1.84 -7.08
CA VAL A 16 5.71 2.17 -7.89
C VAL A 16 6.17 3.07 -9.04
N ARG A 17 6.01 2.57 -10.28
CA ARG A 17 6.53 3.18 -11.51
C ARG A 17 5.39 3.80 -12.34
N PRO A 18 5.71 4.82 -13.16
CA PRO A 18 4.71 5.53 -13.93
C PRO A 18 4.05 4.65 -15.00
N VAL A 19 2.80 4.98 -15.32
CA VAL A 19 1.98 4.35 -16.36
C VAL A 19 1.49 5.38 -17.37
N GLY A 20 1.21 4.90 -18.59
CA GLY A 20 0.57 5.71 -19.63
C GLY A 20 -0.92 5.97 -19.36
N GLY A 21 -1.43 7.09 -19.90
CA GLY A 21 -2.87 7.40 -19.88
C GLY A 21 -3.43 7.75 -18.50
N ILE A 22 -2.65 8.38 -17.63
CA ILE A 22 -3.04 8.65 -16.24
C ILE A 22 -4.35 9.43 -16.13
N LEU A 23 -4.54 10.48 -16.93
CA LEU A 23 -5.76 11.30 -16.92
C LEU A 23 -7.00 10.47 -17.26
N SER A 24 -6.93 9.61 -18.28
CA SER A 24 -8.05 8.74 -18.66
C SER A 24 -8.37 7.69 -17.60
N LYS A 25 -7.35 7.17 -16.89
CA LYS A 25 -7.54 6.20 -15.80
C LYS A 25 -8.20 6.86 -14.59
N ILE A 26 -7.77 8.08 -14.24
CA ILE A 26 -8.39 8.89 -13.19
C ILE A 26 -9.84 9.20 -13.53
N ASP A 27 -10.11 9.66 -14.76
CA ASP A 27 -11.47 9.99 -15.19
C ASP A 27 -12.42 8.77 -15.15
N ALA A 28 -11.93 7.60 -15.58
CA ALA A 28 -12.70 6.36 -15.46
C ALA A 28 -13.03 6.00 -14.00
N ALA A 29 -12.08 6.14 -13.08
CA ALA A 29 -12.29 5.89 -11.66
C ALA A 29 -13.32 6.88 -11.06
N ARG A 30 -13.23 8.17 -11.40
CA ARG A 30 -14.19 9.20 -10.98
C ARG A 30 -15.61 8.86 -11.40
N ARG A 31 -15.80 8.43 -12.65
CA ARG A 31 -17.13 8.07 -13.21
C ARG A 31 -17.81 6.91 -12.49
N VAL A 32 -17.05 6.00 -11.88
CA VAL A 32 -17.60 4.86 -11.12
C VAL A 32 -17.72 5.15 -9.62
N GLY A 33 -17.48 6.40 -9.20
CA GLY A 33 -17.72 6.85 -7.83
C GLY A 33 -16.59 6.56 -6.83
N VAL A 34 -15.39 6.21 -7.31
CA VAL A 34 -14.18 6.13 -6.47
C VAL A 34 -13.96 7.46 -5.76
N LYS A 35 -13.53 7.42 -4.50
CA LYS A 35 -13.28 8.61 -3.66
C LYS A 35 -11.80 8.92 -3.48
N LYS A 36 -10.95 7.89 -3.56
CA LYS A 36 -9.50 8.00 -3.38
C LYS A 36 -8.78 7.25 -4.50
N ILE A 37 -7.79 7.89 -5.12
CA ILE A 37 -7.01 7.33 -6.23
C ILE A 37 -5.52 7.43 -5.90
N ILE A 38 -4.84 6.29 -5.82
CA ILE A 38 -3.39 6.21 -5.66
C ILE A 38 -2.74 6.18 -7.05
N ILE A 39 -1.74 7.04 -7.25
CA ILE A 39 -0.97 7.14 -8.50
C ILE A 39 0.54 7.14 -8.23
N PRO A 40 1.38 6.78 -9.21
CA PRO A 40 2.83 6.92 -9.07
C PRO A 40 3.20 8.40 -8.93
N ALA A 41 4.17 8.72 -8.07
CA ALA A 41 4.64 10.10 -7.88
C ALA A 41 5.12 10.72 -9.20
N ASP A 42 5.77 9.94 -10.05
CA ASP A 42 6.27 10.37 -11.36
C ASP A 42 5.14 10.62 -12.39
N ASN A 43 3.90 10.22 -12.09
CA ASN A 43 2.72 10.54 -12.90
C ASN A 43 2.01 11.83 -12.45
N TRP A 44 2.47 12.51 -11.39
CA TRP A 44 1.84 13.76 -10.95
C TRP A 44 1.98 14.85 -12.00
N MET A 45 0.90 15.59 -12.24
CA MET A 45 0.86 16.71 -13.18
C MET A 45 0.04 17.84 -12.55
N ALA A 46 0.42 19.09 -12.80
CA ALA A 46 -0.29 20.27 -12.23
C ALA A 46 -1.79 20.31 -12.58
N THR A 47 -2.21 19.70 -13.70
CA THR A 47 -3.63 19.57 -14.05
C THR A 47 -4.43 18.76 -13.00
N LEU A 48 -3.79 17.85 -12.27
CA LEU A 48 -4.45 17.06 -11.24
C LEU A 48 -4.88 17.92 -10.03
N ASP A 49 -4.20 19.03 -9.77
CA ASP A 49 -4.56 19.97 -8.69
C ASP A 49 -5.95 20.60 -8.89
N SER A 50 -6.46 20.59 -10.13
CA SER A 50 -7.80 21.10 -10.45
C SER A 50 -8.94 20.10 -10.17
N ILE A 51 -8.61 18.85 -9.83
CA ILE A 51 -9.58 17.79 -9.55
C ILE A 51 -9.87 17.78 -8.05
N SER A 52 -11.10 18.18 -7.67
CA SER A 52 -11.48 18.36 -6.26
C SER A 52 -12.55 17.39 -5.75
N ASP A 53 -13.14 16.58 -6.63
CA ASP A 53 -14.22 15.63 -6.32
C ASP A 53 -13.71 14.25 -5.87
N VAL A 54 -12.41 13.99 -6.05
CA VAL A 54 -11.70 12.79 -5.57
C VAL A 54 -10.36 13.17 -4.96
N GLU A 55 -9.93 12.41 -3.97
CA GLU A 55 -8.60 12.55 -3.38
C GLU A 55 -7.58 11.79 -4.23
N ILE A 56 -6.54 12.48 -4.73
CA ILE A 56 -5.47 11.86 -5.51
C ILE A 56 -4.19 11.85 -4.67
N ILE A 57 -3.61 10.66 -4.48
CA ILE A 57 -2.44 10.46 -3.63
C ILE A 57 -1.29 9.94 -4.49
N ALA A 58 -0.18 10.67 -4.48
CA ALA A 58 1.06 10.25 -5.12
C ALA A 58 1.88 9.36 -4.17
N VAL A 59 2.34 8.20 -4.67
CA VAL A 59 3.18 7.26 -3.92
C VAL A 59 4.43 6.83 -4.71
N ARG A 60 5.47 6.41 -4.00
CA ARG A 60 6.77 6.00 -4.55
C ARG A 60 7.04 4.51 -4.41
N ASP A 61 6.48 3.86 -3.40
CA ASP A 61 6.69 2.44 -3.13
C ASP A 61 5.49 1.75 -2.48
N LEU A 62 5.61 0.43 -2.39
CA LEU A 62 4.57 -0.46 -1.91
C LEU A 62 4.19 -0.17 -0.46
N ASP A 63 5.14 0.25 0.38
CA ASP A 63 4.83 0.56 1.78
C ASP A 63 3.85 1.74 1.86
N GLU A 64 4.10 2.82 1.10
CA GLU A 64 3.17 3.95 1.02
C GLU A 64 1.79 3.54 0.46
N VAL A 65 1.73 2.59 -0.49
CA VAL A 65 0.45 2.05 -0.98
C VAL A 65 -0.30 1.33 0.13
N LEU A 66 0.38 0.45 0.87
CA LEU A 66 -0.22 -0.35 1.93
C LEU A 66 -0.72 0.54 3.08
N ASP A 67 0.05 1.57 3.44
CA ASP A 67 -0.34 2.55 4.45
C ASP A 67 -1.62 3.32 4.08
N GLN A 68 -1.91 3.46 2.77
CA GLN A 68 -3.12 4.14 2.27
C GLN A 68 -4.29 3.20 2.00
N ALA A 69 -4.02 1.93 1.69
CA ALA A 69 -5.03 0.99 1.20
C ALA A 69 -5.80 0.28 2.32
N PHE A 70 -5.23 0.18 3.51
CA PHE A 70 -5.80 -0.58 4.62
C PHE A 70 -6.22 0.31 5.79
N VAL A 71 -7.31 -0.05 6.45
CA VAL A 71 -7.75 0.56 7.72
C VAL A 71 -6.96 -0.02 8.90
N ASP A 72 -6.77 0.80 9.94
CA ASP A 72 -6.03 0.41 11.15
C ASP A 72 -6.53 -0.92 11.73
N GLY A 73 -5.60 -1.87 11.89
CA GLY A 73 -5.86 -3.27 12.24
C GLY A 73 -4.82 -4.23 11.66
N HIS A 74 -4.13 -3.82 10.59
CA HIS A 74 -3.03 -4.59 10.01
C HIS A 74 -1.69 -4.20 10.65
N LYS A 75 -1.32 -4.88 11.75
CA LYS A 75 0.06 -4.80 12.25
C LYS A 75 1.00 -5.34 11.17
N ARG A 76 1.92 -4.51 10.67
CA ARG A 76 3.04 -4.99 9.84
C ARG A 76 3.76 -6.09 10.63
N VAL A 77 3.71 -7.31 10.15
CA VAL A 77 4.49 -8.43 10.71
C VAL A 77 5.96 -8.09 10.48
N THR A 78 6.56 -7.49 11.50
CA THR A 78 7.94 -7.03 11.48
C THR A 78 8.80 -8.08 12.16
N SER A 79 9.71 -8.65 11.37
CA SER A 79 10.78 -9.61 11.71
C SER A 79 10.38 -11.03 12.11
N TYR A 80 10.82 -11.99 11.28
CA TYR A 80 11.04 -13.37 11.69
C TYR A 80 12.29 -13.41 12.59
N SER A 81 12.13 -13.51 13.91
CA SER A 81 13.23 -13.94 14.77
C SER A 81 13.44 -15.44 14.56
N SER A 82 14.51 -15.81 13.88
CA SER A 82 14.91 -17.20 13.75
C SER A 82 15.51 -17.69 15.08
N GLU A 83 14.72 -18.34 15.94
CA GLU A 83 15.27 -19.24 16.97
C GLU A 83 15.04 -20.69 16.55
N TYR A 84 16.09 -21.32 16.00
CA TYR A 84 16.14 -22.76 15.79
C TYR A 84 16.53 -23.45 17.10
N ARG A 85 15.74 -24.42 17.55
CA ARG A 85 16.08 -25.29 18.69
C ARG A 85 16.21 -26.73 18.23
N TRP A 86 17.45 -27.20 18.05
CA TRP A 86 17.77 -28.62 17.86
C TRP A 86 18.21 -29.23 19.21
N HIS A 87 17.59 -30.36 19.56
CA HIS A 87 17.96 -31.36 20.57
C HIS A 87 18.88 -30.92 21.73
N GLY A 88 18.30 -30.65 22.91
CA GLY A 88 18.95 -30.94 24.19
C GLY A 88 19.36 -29.77 25.09
N HIS A 89 19.41 -28.52 24.64
CA HIS A 89 19.77 -27.39 25.51
C HIS A 89 18.71 -26.28 25.53
N LYS A 90 18.55 -25.63 26.69
CA LYS A 90 17.62 -24.52 26.90
C LYS A 90 18.35 -23.19 26.70
N HIS A 91 17.90 -22.38 25.74
CA HIS A 91 18.11 -20.94 25.73
C HIS A 91 16.79 -20.25 25.35
N LEU A 92 16.62 -19.03 25.86
CA LEU A 92 15.42 -18.19 25.76
C LEU A 92 15.66 -17.09 24.71
N ALA A 93 14.80 -16.95 23.70
CA ALA A 93 14.40 -15.63 23.19
C ALA A 93 12.95 -15.63 22.65
N GLY A 94 12.11 -14.81 23.28
CA GLY A 94 11.01 -14.06 22.68
C GLY A 94 9.92 -14.82 21.91
N LEU A 95 8.86 -15.25 22.60
CA LEU A 95 7.54 -15.39 21.97
C LEU A 95 7.00 -13.99 21.63
N ILE A 96 6.63 -13.76 20.37
CA ILE A 96 5.49 -12.89 20.07
C ILE A 96 4.41 -13.81 19.55
N ALA A 97 3.43 -14.11 20.40
CA ALA A 97 2.17 -14.70 19.95
C ALA A 97 1.42 -13.63 19.15
N PRO A 98 0.87 -13.93 17.95
CA PRO A 98 -0.11 -13.03 17.36
C PRO A 98 -1.32 -13.05 18.30
N GLU A 99 -1.64 -11.92 18.92
CA GLU A 99 -2.98 -11.72 19.49
C GLU A 99 -3.97 -11.91 18.34
N THR A 100 -4.76 -12.97 18.43
CA THR A 100 -5.96 -13.18 17.65
C THR A 100 -6.99 -12.14 18.08
N ASP A 101 -7.20 -11.11 17.27
CA ASP A 101 -8.42 -10.30 17.33
C ASP A 101 -9.45 -10.94 16.40
N ILE A 102 -10.49 -11.49 17.02
CA ILE A 102 -11.76 -11.94 16.42
C ILE A 102 -12.67 -10.72 16.32
#